data_AF-C6W949-F1
#
_entry.id   AF-C6W949-F1
#
_cell.length_a   1.000
_cell.length_b   1.000
_cell.length_c   1.000
_cell.angle_alpha   90.00
_cell.angle_beta   90.00
_cell.angle_gamma   90.00
#
_symmetry.space_group_name_H-M   'P 1'
#
loop_
_entity.id
_entity.type
_entity.pdbx_description
1 polymer ?
#
loop_
_entity_poly.entity_id
_entity_poly.type
_entity_poly.pdbx_seq_one_letter_code
_entity_poly.pdbx_strand_id
1 'polypeptide(L)'
;MELEAWYGDDQDDAVPVRTAAELDAVLDEVAAMRGRVIVHLKVARPPSLDVRRMILNVGLNGDAGLGSLFYRSPSGAWYSQGAAADPSVSELLYYYMNSDTEYPLDCEIPIDAVRRAAHEYRSAVDTRPSAPGWQPA
;
A
#
# COMPACT_ATOMS: atom_id res chain seq x y z
N MET A 1 -16.25 1.36 4.83
CA MET A 1 -15.92 1.76 3.45
C MET A 1 -15.73 0.50 2.62
N GLU A 2 -16.17 0.52 1.36
CA GLU A 2 -15.87 -0.53 0.38
C GLU A 2 -14.68 -0.07 -0.47
N LEU A 3 -13.64 -0.90 -0.51
CA LEU A 3 -12.44 -0.68 -1.31
C LEU A 3 -12.38 -1.69 -2.46
N GLU A 4 -11.58 -1.34 -3.46
CA GLU A 4 -11.13 -2.19 -4.55
C GLU A 4 -9.63 -2.41 -4.37
N ALA A 5 -9.20 -3.67 -4.40
CA ALA A 5 -7.81 -4.06 -4.36
C ALA A 5 -7.36 -4.60 -5.74
N TRP A 6 -6.22 -4.09 -6.20
CA TRP A 6 -5.54 -4.51 -7.42
C TRP A 6 -4.10 -4.88 -7.08
N TYR A 7 -3.60 -6.00 -7.57
CA TYR A 7 -2.25 -6.50 -7.25
C TYR A 7 -1.71 -7.52 -8.27
N GLY A 8 -2.59 -8.28 -8.92
CA GLY A 8 -2.24 -9.26 -9.96
C GLY A 8 -2.16 -8.61 -11.34
N ASP A 9 -1.30 -9.16 -12.19
CA ASP A 9 -1.12 -8.69 -13.57
C ASP A 9 -2.18 -9.25 -14.54
N ASP A 10 -2.81 -10.36 -14.18
CA ASP A 10 -3.90 -11.04 -14.87
C ASP A 10 -5.30 -10.68 -14.33
N GLN A 11 -5.39 -9.72 -13.41
CA GLN A 11 -6.67 -9.29 -12.85
C GLN A 11 -7.48 -8.47 -13.85
N ASP A 12 -8.56 -9.06 -14.37
CA ASP A 12 -9.56 -8.36 -15.18
C ASP A 12 -10.46 -7.45 -14.33
N ASP A 13 -10.73 -7.85 -13.08
CA ASP A 13 -11.59 -7.15 -12.12
C ASP A 13 -10.89 -6.96 -10.76
N ALA A 14 -11.24 -5.88 -10.06
CA ALA A 14 -10.75 -5.64 -8.70
C ALA A 14 -11.26 -6.71 -7.73
N VAL A 15 -10.45 -7.06 -6.74
CA VAL A 15 -10.94 -7.80 -5.57
C VAL A 15 -11.67 -6.83 -4.65
N PRO A 16 -12.98 -7.02 -4.39
CA PRO A 16 -13.73 -6.12 -3.52
C PRO A 16 -13.43 -6.40 -2.05
N VAL A 17 -13.20 -5.32 -1.29
CA VAL A 17 -12.89 -5.36 0.15
C VAL A 17 -13.94 -4.59 0.92
N ARG A 18 -14.86 -5.30 1.57
CA ARG A 18 -16.01 -4.74 2.31
C ARG A 18 -15.85 -4.82 3.81
N THR A 19 -14.99 -5.71 4.29
CA THR A 19 -14.75 -6.00 5.71
C THR A 19 -13.26 -5.93 6.03
N ALA A 20 -12.93 -5.89 7.32
CA ALA A 20 -11.55 -5.98 7.78
C ALA A 20 -10.94 -7.36 7.45
N ALA A 21 -11.72 -8.44 7.61
CA ALA A 21 -11.25 -9.79 7.30
C ALA A 21 -10.95 -10.00 5.81
N GLU A 22 -11.73 -9.39 4.91
CA GLU A 22 -11.43 -9.41 3.47
C GLU A 22 -10.18 -8.60 3.13
N LEU A 23 -9.93 -7.49 3.84
CA LEU A 23 -8.67 -6.75 3.69
C LEU A 23 -7.49 -7.63 4.12
N ASP A 24 -7.60 -8.28 5.28
CA ASP A 24 -6.56 -9.17 5.77
C ASP A 24 -6.30 -10.33 4.81
N ALA A 25 -7.34 -10.92 4.23
CA ALA A 25 -7.19 -12.00 3.24
C ALA A 25 -6.40 -11.55 1.99
N VAL A 26 -6.68 -10.35 1.46
CA VAL A 26 -5.91 -9.79 0.33
C VAL A 26 -4.45 -9.55 0.72
N LEU A 27 -4.22 -8.96 1.89
CA LEU A 27 -2.86 -8.69 2.36
C LEU A 27 -2.08 -9.98 2.65
N ASP A 28 -2.74 -11.02 3.15
CA ASP A 28 -2.14 -12.35 3.36
C ASP A 28 -1.77 -13.02 2.04
N GLU A 29 -2.68 -12.97 1.06
CA GLU A 29 -2.43 -13.53 -0.27
C GLU A 29 -1.22 -12.88 -0.93
N VAL A 30 -1.14 -11.55 -0.89
CA VAL A 30 -0.05 -10.80 -1.52
C VAL A 30 1.25 -10.93 -0.73
N ALA A 31 1.20 -11.00 0.61
CA ALA A 31 2.38 -11.28 1.41
C ALA A 31 2.94 -12.70 1.19
N ALA A 32 2.11 -13.66 0.75
CA ALA A 32 2.56 -15.00 0.37
C ALA A 32 3.17 -15.05 -1.04
N MET A 33 3.05 -13.99 -1.84
CA MET A 33 3.71 -13.89 -3.14
C MET A 33 5.21 -13.67 -2.99
N ARG A 34 5.99 -14.15 -3.96
CA ARG A 34 7.43 -13.98 -3.96
C ARG A 34 7.81 -12.53 -4.27
N GLY A 35 8.67 -11.95 -3.44
CA GLY A 35 9.24 -10.63 -3.68
C GLY A 35 8.41 -9.49 -3.09
N ARG A 36 8.60 -8.29 -3.65
CA ARG A 36 7.97 -7.05 -3.20
C ARG A 36 6.80 -6.72 -4.11
N VAL A 37 5.57 -6.82 -3.62
CA VAL A 37 4.36 -6.66 -4.44
C VAL A 37 3.47 -5.56 -3.86
N ILE A 38 2.85 -4.77 -4.73
CA ILE A 38 1.94 -3.68 -4.35
C ILE A 38 0.49 -4.17 -4.39
N VAL A 39 -0.25 -3.91 -3.31
CA VAL A 39 -1.72 -3.84 -3.32
C VAL A 39 -2.14 -2.39 -3.49
N HIS A 40 -2.77 -2.09 -4.62
CA HIS A 40 -3.30 -0.77 -4.93
C HIS A 40 -4.76 -0.69 -4.47
N LEU A 41 -5.00 0.07 -3.39
CA LEU A 41 -6.32 0.23 -2.78
C LEU A 41 -6.98 1.54 -3.25
N LYS A 42 -8.21 1.42 -3.76
CA LYS A 42 -9.10 2.55 -4.13
C LYS A 42 -10.46 2.43 -3.46
N VAL A 43 -11.17 3.55 -3.35
CA VAL A 43 -12.58 3.54 -2.97
C VAL A 43 -13.42 3.11 -4.18
N ALA A 44 -14.22 2.04 -4.04
CA ALA A 44 -15.02 1.48 -5.13
C ALA A 44 -16.05 2.50 -5.68
N ARG A 45 -16.69 3.25 -4.77
CA ARG A 45 -17.71 4.25 -5.09
C ARG A 45 -17.38 5.57 -4.40
N PRO A 46 -16.42 6.35 -4.92
CA PRO A 46 -15.96 7.57 -4.27
C PRO A 46 -17.07 8.64 -4.31
N PRO A 47 -17.42 9.27 -3.17
CA PRO A 47 -18.48 10.28 -3.11
C PRO A 47 -18.08 11.63 -3.73
N SER A 48 -16.79 11.83 -4.04
CA SER A 48 -16.27 13.04 -4.67
C SER A 48 -15.05 12.74 -5.55
N LEU A 49 -14.67 13.72 -6.38
CA LEU A 49 -13.43 13.63 -7.18
C LEU A 49 -12.17 13.63 -6.30
N ASP A 50 -12.21 14.28 -5.14
CA ASP A 50 -11.08 14.29 -4.20
C ASP A 50 -10.85 12.89 -3.63
N VAL A 51 -11.92 12.22 -3.18
CA VAL A 51 -11.84 10.83 -2.69
C VAL A 51 -11.43 9.87 -3.81
N ARG A 52 -11.88 10.10 -5.05
CA ARG A 52 -11.45 9.30 -6.21
C ARG A 52 -9.94 9.37 -6.46
N ARG A 53 -9.31 10.50 -6.13
CA ARG A 53 -7.87 10.71 -6.28
C ARG A 53 -7.06 10.21 -5.09
N MET A 54 -7.73 9.82 -4.01
CA MET A 54 -7.09 9.22 -2.85
C MET A 54 -6.77 7.76 -3.13
N ILE A 55 -5.52 7.40 -2.95
CA ILE A 55 -4.99 6.07 -3.23
C ILE A 55 -4.07 5.69 -2.08
N LEU A 56 -4.16 4.43 -1.66
CA LEU A 56 -3.14 3.82 -0.82
C LEU A 56 -2.54 2.62 -1.56
N ASN A 57 -1.26 2.71 -1.87
CA ASN A 57 -0.45 1.56 -2.24
C ASN A 57 0.10 0.93 -0.98
N VAL A 58 -0.05 -0.37 -0.88
CA VAL A 58 0.45 -1.20 0.21
C VAL A 58 1.48 -2.15 -0.37
N GLY A 59 2.76 -1.80 -0.25
CA GLY A 59 3.86 -2.66 -0.62
C GLY A 59 4.07 -3.73 0.44
N LEU A 60 4.16 -4.99 0.05
CA LEU A 60 4.39 -6.13 0.93
C LEU A 60 5.63 -6.91 0.50
N ASN A 61 6.49 -7.22 1.46
CA ASN A 61 7.64 -8.11 1.35
C ASN A 61 7.54 -9.17 2.45
N GLY A 62 6.69 -10.18 2.23
CA GLY A 62 6.36 -11.17 3.26
C GLY A 62 7.57 -11.96 3.74
N ASP A 63 8.48 -12.33 2.83
CA ASP A 63 9.71 -13.06 3.14
C ASP A 63 10.61 -12.34 4.16
N ALA A 64 10.63 -11.00 4.12
CA ALA A 64 11.42 -10.18 5.03
C ALA A 64 10.63 -9.67 6.25
N GLY A 65 9.31 -9.88 6.29
CA GLY A 65 8.44 -9.28 7.31
C GLY A 65 8.37 -7.74 7.25
N LEU A 66 8.62 -7.17 6.06
CA LEU A 66 8.66 -5.74 5.80
C LEU A 66 7.60 -5.35 4.76
N GLY A 67 7.40 -4.04 4.61
CA GLY A 67 6.61 -3.48 3.52
C GLY A 67 6.74 -1.97 3.47
N SER A 68 6.04 -1.34 2.53
CA SER A 68 6.04 0.10 2.33
C SER A 68 4.62 0.61 2.13
N LEU A 69 4.43 1.91 2.32
CA LEU A 69 3.18 2.59 2.00
C LEU A 69 3.46 3.73 1.06
N PHE A 70 2.59 3.93 0.08
CA PHE A 70 2.49 5.17 -0.66
C PHE A 70 1.06 5.68 -0.59
N TYR A 71 0.88 6.87 -0.04
CA TYR A 71 -0.40 7.54 0.05
C TYR A 71 -0.42 8.76 -0.86
N ARG A 72 -1.46 8.87 -1.68
CA ARG A 72 -1.70 10.04 -2.53
C ARG A 72 -3.05 10.65 -2.19
N SER A 73 -3.10 11.97 -2.19
CA SER A 73 -4.33 12.76 -2.09
C SER A 73 -4.20 14.04 -2.94
N PRO A 74 -5.26 14.87 -3.03
CA PRO A 74 -5.16 16.15 -3.72
C PRO A 74 -4.08 17.10 -3.16
N SER A 75 -3.72 16.96 -1.87
CA SER A 75 -2.70 17.80 -1.22
C SER A 75 -1.26 17.34 -1.45
N GLY A 76 -1.03 16.16 -2.02
CA GLY A 76 0.31 15.64 -2.25
C GLY A 76 0.39 14.12 -2.30
N ALA A 77 1.62 13.63 -2.25
CA ALA A 77 1.93 12.22 -2.17
C ALA A 77 3.08 12.00 -1.17
N TRP A 78 3.04 10.86 -0.49
CA TRP A 78 3.97 10.53 0.57
C TRP A 78 4.29 9.04 0.58
N TYR A 79 5.54 8.73 0.86
CA TYR A 79 5.97 7.38 1.21
C TYR A 79 6.00 7.22 2.73
N SER A 80 5.81 5.99 3.21
CA SER A 80 6.21 5.65 4.58
C SER A 80 7.67 5.99 4.80
N GLN A 81 8.01 6.38 6.03
CA GLN A 81 9.38 6.56 6.47
C GLN A 81 9.67 5.50 7.54
N GLY A 82 10.59 4.62 7.21
CA GLY A 82 11.09 3.56 8.05
C GLY A 82 12.35 3.94 8.82
N ALA A 83 13.13 2.93 9.15
CA ALA A 83 14.46 3.12 9.71
C ALA A 83 15.45 3.54 8.60
N ALA A 84 16.70 3.82 8.99
CA ALA A 84 17.74 4.16 8.03
C ALA A 84 17.89 3.09 6.95
N ALA A 85 18.06 3.53 5.70
CA ALA A 85 18.28 2.66 4.55
C ALA A 85 19.43 1.67 4.79
N ASP A 86 19.25 0.43 4.33
CA ASP A 86 20.34 -0.54 4.28
C ASP A 86 21.37 -0.08 3.23
N PRO A 87 22.62 0.23 3.61
CA PRO A 87 23.63 0.75 2.69
C PRO A 87 24.05 -0.27 1.62
N SER A 88 23.71 -1.55 1.78
CA SER A 88 23.95 -2.59 0.78
C SER A 88 22.89 -2.64 -0.33
N VAL A 89 21.76 -1.97 -0.13
CA VAL A 89 20.66 -1.88 -1.09
C VAL A 89 20.79 -0.58 -1.86
N SER A 90 21.08 -0.67 -3.16
CA SER A 90 21.19 0.50 -4.04
C SER A 90 19.87 0.92 -4.68
N GLU A 91 18.89 0.02 -4.70
CA GLU A 91 17.59 0.22 -5.34
C GLU A 91 16.53 -0.60 -4.61
N LEU A 92 15.34 -0.03 -4.44
CA LEU A 92 14.20 -0.71 -3.82
C LEU A 92 13.01 -0.68 -4.79
N LEU A 93 12.74 -1.84 -5.39
CA LEU A 93 11.66 -2.00 -6.36
C LEU A 93 10.50 -2.77 -5.76
N TYR A 94 9.29 -2.24 -5.97
CA TYR A 94 8.03 -2.92 -5.71
C TYR A 94 7.31 -3.15 -7.04
N TYR A 95 6.87 -4.39 -7.26
CA TYR A 95 6.20 -4.80 -8.48
C TYR A 95 4.69 -4.54 -8.42
N TYR A 96 4.13 -4.03 -9.53
CA TYR A 96 2.71 -3.84 -9.72
C TYR A 96 2.33 -4.00 -11.20
N MET A 97 1.42 -4.93 -11.52
CA MET A 97 0.85 -5.12 -12.86
C MET A 97 1.88 -5.04 -14.01
N ASN A 98 2.90 -5.91 -14.00
CA ASN A 98 4.00 -5.94 -14.99
C ASN A 98 4.97 -4.74 -15.00
N SER A 99 4.96 -3.90 -13.96
CA SER A 99 5.92 -2.81 -13.80
C SER A 99 6.59 -2.84 -12.45
N ASP A 100 7.91 -2.75 -12.45
CA ASP A 100 8.65 -2.36 -11.26
C ASP A 100 8.42 -0.87 -10.98
N THR A 101 8.27 -0.54 -9.71
CA THR A 101 8.12 0.84 -9.22
C THR A 101 9.20 1.09 -8.18
N GLU A 102 10.02 2.10 -8.40
CA GLU A 102 11.06 2.50 -7.47
C GLU A 102 10.46 3.21 -6.23
N TYR A 103 10.96 2.84 -5.06
CA TYR A 103 10.60 3.43 -3.78
C TYR A 103 11.86 3.95 -3.06
N PRO A 104 11.73 4.96 -2.19
CA PRO A 104 12.85 5.41 -1.37
C PRO A 104 13.43 4.29 -0.51
N LEU A 105 14.77 4.22 -0.41
CA LEU A 105 15.47 3.14 0.29
C LEU A 105 15.18 3.08 1.80
N ASP A 106 14.70 4.17 2.39
CA ASP A 106 14.36 4.31 3.80
C ASP A 106 12.84 4.22 4.04
N CYS A 107 12.06 3.66 3.11
CA CYS A 107 10.60 3.60 3.25
C CYS A 107 10.07 2.31 3.90
N GLU A 108 10.87 1.24 3.97
CA GLU A 108 10.40 -0.05 4.50
C GLU A 108 10.17 0.01 6.02
N ILE A 109 8.99 -0.42 6.45
CA ILE A 109 8.54 -0.53 7.83
C ILE A 109 8.13 -1.97 8.13
N PRO A 110 8.02 -2.38 9.42
CA PRO A 110 7.49 -3.70 9.76
C PRO A 110 6.10 -3.94 9.17
N ILE A 111 5.86 -5.15 8.64
CA ILE A 111 4.63 -5.47 7.92
C ILE A 111 3.37 -5.27 8.79
N ASP A 112 3.43 -5.48 10.11
CA ASP A 112 2.32 -5.20 11.01
C ASP A 112 1.91 -3.71 11.00
N ALA A 113 2.87 -2.80 10.85
CA ALA A 113 2.59 -1.37 10.74
C ALA A 113 1.91 -1.03 9.40
N VAL A 114 2.34 -1.68 8.32
CA VAL A 114 1.72 -1.60 6.99
C VAL A 114 0.25 -2.02 7.07
N ARG A 115 -0.02 -3.18 7.69
CA ARG A 115 -1.37 -3.73 7.86
C ARG A 115 -2.26 -2.79 8.67
N ARG A 116 -1.77 -2.28 9.82
CA ARG A 116 -2.52 -1.30 10.62
C ARG A 116 -2.90 -0.06 9.81
N ALA A 117 -1.97 0.49 9.03
CA ALA A 117 -2.24 1.66 8.20
C ALA A 117 -3.28 1.38 7.10
N ALA A 118 -3.27 0.19 6.51
CA ALA A 118 -4.30 -0.23 5.54
C ALA A 118 -5.70 -0.30 6.19
N HIS A 119 -5.79 -0.80 7.43
CA HIS A 119 -7.04 -0.81 8.20
C HIS A 119 -7.50 0.60 8.56
N GLU A 120 -6.59 1.50 8.96
CA GLU A 120 -6.89 2.91 9.21
C GLU A 120 -7.46 3.57 7.95
N TYR A 121 -6.81 3.41 6.80
CA TYR A 121 -7.29 3.94 5.53
C TYR A 121 -8.68 3.42 5.17
N ARG A 122 -8.95 2.11 5.34
CA ARG A 122 -10.29 1.55 5.12
C ARG A 122 -11.34 2.17 6.05
N SER A 123 -10.96 2.53 7.28
CA SER A 123 -11.88 3.18 8.22
C SER A 123 -12.13 4.65 7.88
N ALA A 124 -11.14 5.36 7.35
CA ALA A 124 -11.17 6.79 7.06
C ALA A 124 -10.31 7.15 5.83
N VAL A 125 -10.90 6.99 4.63
CA VAL A 125 -10.19 7.16 3.35
C VAL A 125 -9.81 8.60 3.02
N ASP A 126 -10.50 9.57 3.63
CA ASP A 126 -10.25 11.00 3.51
C ASP A 126 -9.05 11.48 4.33
N THR A 127 -8.49 10.59 5.14
CA THR A 127 -7.33 10.87 5.98
C THR A 127 -6.16 9.96 5.64
N ARG A 128 -4.96 10.52 5.61
CA ARG A 128 -3.73 9.72 5.59
C ARG A 128 -3.63 8.94 6.91
N PRO A 129 -3.22 7.66 6.89
CA PRO A 129 -2.99 6.92 8.12
C PRO A 129 -2.04 7.65 9.07
N SER A 130 -2.31 7.56 10.37
CA SER A 130 -1.68 8.36 11.42
C SER A 130 -0.24 7.91 11.74
N ALA A 131 0.06 6.64 11.49
CA ALA A 131 1.38 6.04 11.56
C ALA A 131 1.62 5.22 10.27
N PRO A 132 2.87 5.04 9.80
CA PRO A 132 4.16 5.45 10.38
C PRO A 132 4.45 6.95 10.17
N GLY A 133 5.71 7.36 10.39
CA GLY A 133 6.21 8.61 9.84
C GLY A 133 6.06 8.64 8.31
N TRP A 134 5.89 9.83 7.74
CA TRP A 134 5.69 10.02 6.31
C TRP A 134 6.70 11.01 5.77
N GLN A 135 7.21 10.75 4.57
CA GLN A 135 8.08 11.65 3.83
C GLN A 135 7.45 12.01 2.48
N PRO A 136 7.68 13.24 1.96
CA PRO A 136 7.22 13.61 0.63
C PRO A 136 7.70 12.63 -0.44
N ALA A 137 6.84 12.34 -1.41
CA ALA A 137 7.17 11.56 -2.61
C ALA A 137 7.95 12.38 -3.65
#